data_AF-A0A375HN67-F1
#
_entry.id   AF-A0A375HN67-F1
#
_cell.length_a   1.000
_cell.length_b   1.000
_cell.length_c   1.000
_cell.angle_alpha   90.00
_cell.angle_beta   90.00
_cell.angle_gamma   90.00
#
_symmetry.space_group_name_H-M   'P 1'
#
loop_
_entity.id
_entity.type
_entity.pdbx_description
1 polymer ?
#
loop_
_entity_poly.entity_id
_entity_poly.type
_entity_poly.pdbx_seq_one_letter_code
_entity_poly.pdbx_strand_id
1 'polypeptide(L)'
;MTRYPEDSAGNERHGDGWLSPVPEGHPAAALLCAEAVRTHCAAVTEHVASGASERFTWHPDRVHAIADYVASTIRQRYPDLQVPYHSRWRHFESGAGDQRADRWQVLCERAALSGPEHREERARIGIDLVIPSVLLDAGAGPEWRYRDPASDAVLTRSEGLGAASFDLFARGGFSAAPGDPLRADAERLQRIDADSIAHAFQVAQHNPLVGLEGRAGLLRRLGEVMEATPALFGRPARLGNLYDYLKAHAVGGQLDAGFLLRTLLVGLGPVWPGRIVVEGVSLGDCWRHPAAPGGLVPFHKLTQWLTYSLLEPLEDAGLSVTGLDALTGLPEYRNGGLLYDFELMVPRDPGFAAEPHAVDEPVIVEWRALTVSGLDLVADCVRQALGLEEAQFPLARVLEGGTWAAGRRIAAKRRPGGAPPFAITSDGTVF
;
A
#
# COMPACT_ATOMS: atom_id res chain seq x y z
N MET A 1 19.51 -12.32 20.58
CA MET A 1 20.42 -13.10 19.71
C MET A 1 19.65 -14.34 19.28
N THR A 2 18.78 -14.18 18.30
CA THR A 2 17.87 -15.24 17.83
C THR A 2 18.39 -15.63 16.47
N ARG A 3 19.01 -16.82 16.38
CA ARG A 3 19.52 -17.37 15.12
C ARG A 3 18.32 -17.79 14.28
N TYR A 4 18.28 -17.30 13.04
CA TYR A 4 17.40 -17.82 11.99
C TYR A 4 17.64 -19.33 11.83
N PRO A 5 16.62 -20.13 11.46
CA PRO A 5 16.84 -21.53 11.14
C PRO A 5 17.79 -21.62 9.95
N GLU A 6 18.85 -22.42 10.07
CA GLU A 6 19.69 -22.79 8.94
C GLU A 6 18.86 -23.64 7.99
N ASP A 7 18.55 -23.07 6.81
CA ASP A 7 17.94 -23.79 5.70
C ASP A 7 18.90 -24.90 5.25
N SER A 8 18.54 -26.13 5.61
CA SER A 8 19.15 -27.35 5.10
C SER A 8 18.35 -27.84 3.89
N ALA A 9 18.39 -27.04 2.83
CA ALA A 9 17.99 -27.46 1.48
C ALA A 9 19.04 -26.93 0.49
N GLY A 10 19.70 -27.85 -0.20
CA GLY A 10 20.92 -27.59 -0.95
C GLY A 10 20.74 -26.63 -2.15
N ASN A 11 21.71 -25.71 -2.28
CA ASN A 11 22.27 -25.21 -3.54
C ASN A 11 21.28 -25.06 -4.72
N GLU A 12 20.23 -24.26 -4.56
CA GLU A 12 19.43 -23.78 -5.68
C GLU A 12 19.99 -22.46 -6.22
N ARG A 13 20.15 -22.42 -7.55
CA ARG A 13 20.76 -21.33 -8.29
C ARG A 13 19.99 -20.03 -8.06
N HIS A 14 20.61 -19.07 -7.38
CA HIS A 14 20.13 -17.68 -7.42
C HIS A 14 20.06 -17.21 -8.88
N GLY A 15 18.87 -16.83 -9.36
CA GLY A 15 18.72 -15.94 -10.52
C GLY A 15 17.94 -16.43 -11.74
N ASP A 16 17.55 -17.70 -11.84
CA ASP A 16 16.80 -18.15 -13.02
C ASP A 16 15.35 -17.61 -12.99
N GLY A 17 15.02 -16.76 -13.97
CA GLY A 17 13.66 -16.27 -14.17
C GLY A 17 13.24 -15.06 -13.33
N TRP A 18 14.18 -14.34 -12.70
CA TRP A 18 13.93 -13.03 -12.09
C TRP A 18 14.53 -11.91 -12.94
N LEU A 19 13.81 -10.79 -13.12
CA LEU A 19 14.37 -9.61 -13.78
C LEU A 19 15.48 -8.93 -12.94
N SER A 20 15.30 -8.89 -11.62
CA SER A 20 16.23 -8.24 -10.69
C SER A 20 16.48 -9.14 -9.47
N PRO A 21 17.17 -10.28 -9.64
CA PRO A 21 17.51 -11.13 -8.51
C PRO A 21 18.37 -10.33 -7.52
N VAL A 22 18.13 -10.52 -6.23
CA VAL A 22 18.91 -9.90 -5.16
C VAL A 22 19.62 -11.01 -4.39
N PRO A 23 20.89 -11.29 -4.68
CA PRO A 23 21.65 -12.33 -4.01
C PRO A 23 21.74 -12.09 -2.50
N GLU A 24 21.95 -13.15 -1.74
CA GLU A 24 22.28 -13.03 -0.32
C GLU A 24 23.54 -12.17 -0.15
N GLY A 25 23.56 -11.31 0.86
CA GLY A 25 24.66 -10.37 1.10
C GLY A 25 24.71 -9.15 0.16
N HIS A 26 23.86 -9.06 -0.87
CA HIS A 26 23.77 -7.87 -1.71
C HIS A 26 23.35 -6.65 -0.87
N PRO A 27 23.98 -5.47 -1.03
CA PRO A 27 23.71 -4.30 -0.17
C PRO A 27 22.25 -3.82 -0.20
N ALA A 28 21.56 -3.94 -1.34
CA ALA A 28 20.12 -3.66 -1.42
C ALA A 28 19.24 -4.60 -0.59
N ALA A 29 19.68 -5.85 -0.34
CA ALA A 29 18.88 -6.85 0.37
C ALA A 29 18.52 -6.38 1.79
N ALA A 30 19.43 -5.69 2.46
CA ALA A 30 19.22 -5.15 3.81
C ALA A 30 18.24 -3.97 3.86
N LEU A 31 17.90 -3.38 2.70
CA LEU A 31 16.98 -2.24 2.60
C LEU A 31 15.60 -2.64 2.06
N LEU A 32 15.45 -3.84 1.48
CA LEU A 32 14.21 -4.34 0.88
C LEU A 32 13.41 -5.22 1.85
N CYS A 33 13.16 -4.73 3.06
CA CYS A 33 12.34 -5.39 4.07
C CYS A 33 11.71 -4.39 5.05
N ALA A 34 10.71 -4.82 5.82
CA ALA A 34 10.05 -3.98 6.82
C ALA A 34 10.96 -3.65 8.02
N GLU A 35 11.86 -4.56 8.40
CA GLU A 35 12.85 -4.32 9.46
C GLU A 35 13.72 -3.10 9.15
N ALA A 36 14.16 -2.95 7.89
CA ALA A 36 14.90 -1.78 7.45
C ALA A 36 14.08 -0.50 7.58
N VAL A 37 12.78 -0.54 7.23
CA VAL A 37 11.87 0.60 7.40
C VAL A 37 11.83 1.02 8.87
N ARG A 38 11.60 0.07 9.79
CA ARG A 38 11.51 0.34 11.23
C ARG A 38 12.81 0.89 11.79
N THR A 39 13.93 0.21 11.54
CA THR A 39 15.23 0.58 12.12
C THR A 39 15.74 1.92 11.61
N HIS A 40 15.58 2.21 10.32
CA HIS A 40 16.00 3.49 9.74
C HIS A 40 15.08 4.63 10.18
N CYS A 41 13.76 4.43 10.25
CA CYS A 41 12.83 5.44 10.75
C CYS A 41 13.03 5.72 12.24
N ALA A 42 13.35 4.69 13.04
CA ALA A 42 13.66 4.83 14.46
C ALA A 42 14.92 5.69 14.68
N ALA A 43 16.00 5.46 13.91
CA ALA A 43 17.21 6.28 14.00
C ALA A 43 16.96 7.76 13.67
N VAL A 44 16.13 8.04 12.64
CA VAL A 44 15.71 9.41 12.34
C VAL A 44 14.87 9.99 13.47
N THR A 45 13.93 9.22 14.02
CA THR A 45 13.09 9.65 15.14
C THR A 45 13.91 9.94 16.40
N GLU A 46 14.91 9.13 16.72
CA GLU A 46 15.85 9.36 17.84
C GLU A 46 16.65 10.66 17.64
N HIS A 47 17.11 10.92 16.41
CA HIS A 47 17.76 12.19 16.07
C HIS A 47 16.85 13.40 16.32
N VAL A 48 15.56 13.32 15.95
CA VAL A 48 14.59 14.38 16.26
C VAL A 48 14.30 14.49 17.76
N ALA A 49 14.10 13.35 18.44
CA ALA A 49 13.77 13.28 19.86
C ALA A 49 14.90 13.79 20.76
N SER A 50 16.16 13.64 20.35
CA SER A 50 17.32 14.22 21.03
C SER A 50 17.44 15.75 20.87
N GLY A 51 16.57 16.38 20.06
CA GLY A 51 16.60 17.79 19.76
C GLY A 51 17.63 18.21 18.71
N ALA A 52 18.33 17.24 18.10
CA ALA A 52 19.39 17.49 17.12
C ALA A 52 18.86 17.86 15.72
N SER A 53 17.58 17.59 15.42
CA SER A 53 16.96 17.99 14.15
C SER A 53 16.66 19.49 14.11
N GLU A 54 17.03 20.11 13.00
CA GLU A 54 16.66 21.48 12.62
C GLU A 54 15.24 21.59 12.03
N ARG A 55 14.56 20.46 11.75
CA ARG A 55 13.32 20.45 10.99
C ARG A 55 12.08 20.23 11.85
N PHE A 56 12.10 19.25 12.75
CA PHE A 56 10.96 18.93 13.61
C PHE A 56 11.35 18.91 15.10
N THR A 57 10.34 19.07 15.94
CA THR A 57 10.37 18.72 17.36
C THR A 57 9.41 17.55 17.61
N TRP A 58 9.80 16.61 18.45
CA TRP A 58 9.03 15.41 18.78
C TRP A 58 8.41 15.51 20.18
N HIS A 59 7.11 15.22 20.29
CA HIS A 59 6.33 15.34 21.53
C HIS A 59 5.57 14.03 21.83
N PRO A 60 6.26 12.95 22.23
CA PRO A 60 5.66 11.61 22.34
C PRO A 60 4.47 11.56 23.31
N ASP A 61 4.43 12.41 24.33
CA ASP A 61 3.33 12.50 25.30
C ASP A 61 1.96 12.84 24.65
N ARG A 62 1.96 13.38 23.42
CA ARG A 62 0.74 13.67 22.66
C ARG A 62 0.05 12.41 22.14
N VAL A 63 0.72 11.25 22.18
CA VAL A 63 0.19 9.99 21.67
C VAL A 63 -1.12 9.59 22.33
N HIS A 64 -1.30 9.86 23.63
CA HIS A 64 -2.52 9.49 24.34
C HIS A 64 -3.77 10.19 23.79
N ALA A 65 -3.66 11.49 23.49
CA ALA A 65 -4.77 12.24 22.89
C ALA A 65 -5.11 11.73 21.48
N ILE A 66 -4.10 11.30 20.71
CA ILE A 66 -4.27 10.70 19.39
C ILE A 66 -4.97 9.35 19.52
N ALA A 67 -4.50 8.50 20.44
CA ALA A 67 -5.05 7.17 20.67
C ALA A 67 -6.52 7.23 21.11
N ASP A 68 -6.88 8.14 22.02
CA ASP A 68 -8.28 8.34 22.43
C ASP A 68 -9.16 8.76 21.25
N TYR A 69 -8.66 9.67 20.41
CA TYR A 69 -9.37 10.13 19.22
C TYR A 69 -9.55 9.03 18.17
N VAL A 70 -8.51 8.21 17.98
CA VAL A 70 -8.52 7.05 17.08
C VAL A 70 -9.46 5.97 17.61
N ALA A 71 -9.37 5.59 18.89
CA ALA A 71 -10.25 4.61 19.52
C ALA A 71 -11.72 5.06 19.49
N SER A 72 -12.01 6.34 19.73
CA SER A 72 -13.34 6.93 19.54
C SER A 72 -13.84 6.76 18.10
N THR A 73 -12.97 7.00 17.12
CA THR A 73 -13.31 6.86 15.69
C THR A 73 -13.59 5.39 15.33
N ILE A 74 -12.78 4.46 15.84
CA ILE A 74 -12.98 3.02 15.67
C ILE A 74 -14.34 2.60 16.24
N ARG A 75 -14.63 2.90 17.52
CA ARG A 75 -15.90 2.54 18.16
C ARG A 75 -17.13 3.10 17.44
N GLN A 76 -17.01 4.29 16.85
CA GLN A 76 -18.10 4.89 16.07
C GLN A 76 -18.36 4.15 14.76
N ARG A 77 -17.30 3.66 14.09
CA ARG A 77 -17.39 3.03 12.77
C ARG A 77 -17.62 1.52 12.84
N TYR A 78 -17.06 0.88 13.86
CA TYR A 78 -17.06 -0.56 14.09
C TYR A 78 -17.40 -0.82 15.57
N PRO A 79 -18.69 -0.73 15.96
CA PRO A 79 -19.10 -0.91 17.36
C PRO A 79 -18.77 -2.29 17.94
N ASP A 80 -18.66 -3.31 17.07
CA ASP A 80 -18.27 -4.69 17.39
C ASP A 80 -16.74 -4.93 17.33
N LEU A 81 -15.97 -3.88 17.00
CA LEU A 81 -14.53 -3.90 16.81
C LEU A 81 -14.05 -4.87 15.70
N GLN A 82 -14.93 -5.32 14.82
CA GLN A 82 -14.58 -6.12 13.64
C GLN A 82 -14.08 -5.22 12.51
N VAL A 83 -12.91 -4.61 12.73
CA VAL A 83 -12.29 -3.71 11.76
C VAL A 83 -11.57 -4.53 10.69
N PRO A 84 -11.88 -4.38 9.39
CA PRO A 84 -11.14 -5.06 8.32
C PRO A 84 -9.70 -4.53 8.19
N TYR A 85 -8.87 -5.20 7.40
CA TYR A 85 -7.52 -4.72 7.10
C TYR A 85 -7.56 -3.41 6.29
N HIS A 86 -6.52 -2.59 6.45
CA HIS A 86 -6.31 -1.41 5.61
C HIS A 86 -5.83 -1.84 4.23
N SER A 87 -6.79 -2.15 3.37
CA SER A 87 -6.56 -2.79 2.08
C SER A 87 -7.30 -2.08 0.95
N ARG A 88 -6.93 -2.40 -0.28
CA ARG A 88 -7.63 -1.95 -1.48
C ARG A 88 -9.08 -2.44 -1.53
N TRP A 89 -9.39 -3.60 -0.94
CA TRP A 89 -10.73 -4.21 -0.92
C TRP A 89 -11.81 -3.29 -0.38
N ARG A 90 -11.46 -2.43 0.58
CA ARG A 90 -12.40 -1.46 1.16
C ARG A 90 -12.94 -0.45 0.15
N HIS A 91 -12.21 -0.23 -0.95
CA HIS A 91 -12.58 0.64 -2.07
C HIS A 91 -13.35 -0.10 -3.18
N PHE A 92 -13.48 -1.42 -3.10
CA PHE A 92 -14.33 -2.24 -3.97
C PHE A 92 -15.73 -2.43 -3.38
N GLU A 93 -15.97 -1.92 -2.18
CA GLU A 93 -17.29 -1.87 -1.58
C GLU A 93 -17.96 -0.54 -1.93
N SER A 94 -19.24 -0.56 -2.29
CA SER A 94 -20.00 0.64 -2.68
C SER A 94 -21.26 0.83 -1.83
N GLY A 95 -21.64 2.07 -1.55
CA GLY A 95 -22.74 2.38 -0.62
C GLY A 95 -22.28 2.69 0.80
N ALA A 96 -23.22 2.96 1.70
CA ALA A 96 -22.96 3.33 3.09
C ALA A 96 -23.87 2.54 4.04
N GLY A 97 -23.36 2.24 5.25
CA GLY A 97 -24.10 1.50 6.27
C GLY A 97 -24.52 0.10 5.76
N ASP A 98 -25.76 -0.29 6.05
CA ASP A 98 -26.31 -1.60 5.71
C ASP A 98 -26.55 -1.82 4.20
N GLN A 99 -26.35 -0.78 3.37
CA GLN A 99 -26.48 -0.84 1.90
C GLN A 99 -25.12 -1.03 1.21
N ARG A 100 -24.07 -1.41 1.96
CA ARG A 100 -22.74 -1.65 1.40
C ARG A 100 -22.75 -2.90 0.52
N ALA A 101 -22.70 -2.70 -0.79
CA ALA A 101 -22.58 -3.76 -1.77
C ALA A 101 -21.11 -4.16 -1.92
N ASP A 102 -20.83 -5.45 -1.73
CA ASP A 102 -19.53 -6.05 -2.02
C ASP A 102 -19.45 -6.39 -3.51
N ARG A 103 -18.72 -5.57 -4.29
CA ARG A 103 -18.56 -5.83 -5.74
C ARG A 103 -17.82 -7.12 -6.02
N TRP A 104 -16.90 -7.52 -5.15
CA TRP A 104 -16.14 -8.75 -5.32
C TRP A 104 -17.04 -9.96 -5.20
N GLN A 105 -17.87 -10.02 -4.16
CA GLN A 105 -18.83 -11.09 -3.99
C GLN A 105 -19.77 -11.19 -5.20
N VAL A 106 -20.33 -10.07 -5.67
CA VAL A 106 -21.19 -10.02 -6.85
C VAL A 106 -20.45 -10.50 -8.11
N LEU A 107 -19.18 -10.14 -8.27
CA LEU A 107 -18.36 -10.58 -9.39
C LEU A 107 -18.12 -12.09 -9.35
N CYS A 108 -17.78 -12.65 -8.18
CA CYS A 108 -17.59 -14.08 -7.99
C CYS A 108 -18.87 -14.86 -8.28
N GLU A 109 -20.03 -14.40 -7.80
CA GLU A 109 -21.32 -15.04 -8.07
C GLU A 109 -21.64 -15.05 -9.58
N ARG A 110 -21.44 -13.92 -10.27
CA ARG A 110 -21.67 -13.82 -11.72
C ARG A 110 -20.72 -14.70 -12.54
N ALA A 111 -19.49 -14.89 -12.07
CA ALA A 111 -18.49 -15.74 -12.69
C ALA A 111 -18.60 -17.22 -12.27
N ALA A 112 -19.59 -17.59 -11.47
CA ALA A 112 -19.77 -18.93 -10.91
C ALA A 112 -18.56 -19.42 -10.08
N LEU A 113 -17.94 -18.52 -9.30
CA LEU A 113 -16.74 -18.76 -8.49
C LEU A 113 -17.03 -18.84 -6.98
N SER A 114 -18.29 -18.97 -6.55
CA SER A 114 -18.65 -18.94 -5.13
C SER A 114 -18.30 -20.22 -4.35
N GLY A 115 -18.09 -21.34 -5.03
CA GLY A 115 -17.78 -22.63 -4.40
C GLY A 115 -16.37 -22.70 -3.79
N PRO A 116 -16.14 -23.53 -2.75
CA PRO A 116 -14.83 -23.71 -2.13
C PRO A 116 -13.75 -24.25 -3.09
N GLU A 117 -14.15 -24.98 -4.13
CA GLU A 117 -13.28 -25.48 -5.21
C GLU A 117 -12.61 -24.34 -6.00
N HIS A 118 -13.17 -23.13 -5.97
CA HIS A 118 -12.66 -21.98 -6.70
C HIS A 118 -11.72 -21.09 -5.87
N ARG A 119 -11.46 -21.41 -4.60
CA ARG A 119 -10.69 -20.54 -3.68
C ARG A 119 -9.32 -20.13 -4.23
N GLU A 120 -8.63 -21.04 -4.90
CA GLU A 120 -7.31 -20.76 -5.46
C GLU A 120 -7.41 -19.84 -6.68
N GLU A 121 -8.43 -20.04 -7.51
CA GLU A 121 -8.67 -19.16 -8.66
C GLU A 121 -9.14 -17.78 -8.21
N ARG A 122 -10.00 -17.69 -7.19
CA ARG A 122 -10.36 -16.40 -6.57
C ARG A 122 -9.13 -15.67 -6.06
N ALA A 123 -8.15 -16.37 -5.48
CA ALA A 123 -6.90 -15.77 -5.07
C ALA A 123 -6.08 -15.23 -6.25
N ARG A 124 -5.94 -16.00 -7.34
CA ARG A 124 -5.28 -15.53 -8.58
C ARG A 124 -5.96 -14.29 -9.16
N ILE A 125 -7.29 -14.33 -9.30
CA ILE A 125 -8.11 -13.22 -9.78
C ILE A 125 -7.99 -12.01 -8.85
N GLY A 126 -7.98 -12.22 -7.53
CA GLY A 126 -7.80 -11.17 -6.55
C GLY A 126 -6.46 -10.46 -6.71
N ILE A 127 -5.38 -11.19 -6.97
CA ILE A 127 -4.07 -10.61 -7.31
C ILE A 127 -4.12 -9.86 -8.65
N ASP A 128 -4.74 -10.44 -9.68
CA ASP A 128 -4.93 -9.81 -11.00
C ASP A 128 -5.67 -8.47 -10.91
N LEU A 129 -6.59 -8.33 -9.96
CA LEU A 129 -7.35 -7.11 -9.70
C LEU A 129 -6.57 -6.11 -8.84
N VAL A 130 -6.06 -6.56 -7.69
CA VAL A 130 -5.54 -5.68 -6.64
C VAL A 130 -4.25 -4.99 -7.08
N ILE A 131 -3.31 -5.70 -7.72
CA ILE A 131 -2.02 -5.11 -8.10
C ILE A 131 -2.23 -3.92 -9.05
N PRO A 132 -2.88 -4.07 -10.23
CA PRO A 132 -3.11 -2.93 -11.12
C PRO A 132 -3.95 -1.83 -10.45
N SER A 133 -4.94 -2.21 -9.64
CA SER A 133 -5.79 -1.23 -8.94
C SER A 133 -5.01 -0.36 -7.96
N VAL A 134 -4.07 -0.94 -7.21
CA VAL A 134 -3.18 -0.20 -6.29
C VAL A 134 -2.23 0.73 -7.06
N LEU A 135 -1.66 0.27 -8.18
CA LEU A 135 -0.79 1.12 -9.03
C LEU A 135 -1.53 2.32 -9.63
N LEU A 136 -2.83 2.19 -9.87
CA LEU A 136 -3.68 3.27 -10.41
C LEU A 136 -4.15 4.28 -9.33
N ASP A 137 -3.85 4.05 -8.05
CA ASP A 137 -4.31 4.90 -6.93
C ASP A 137 -3.41 6.12 -6.64
N ALA A 138 -2.75 6.68 -7.64
CA ALA A 138 -1.69 7.68 -7.41
C ALA A 138 -2.21 9.12 -7.42
N GLY A 139 -3.15 9.41 -6.52
CA GLY A 139 -3.78 10.73 -6.34
C GLY A 139 -4.69 11.15 -7.50
N ALA A 140 -5.98 11.37 -7.24
CA ALA A 140 -6.94 11.75 -8.29
C ALA A 140 -6.94 13.25 -8.65
N GLY A 141 -6.26 14.08 -7.86
CA GLY A 141 -6.51 15.52 -7.81
C GLY A 141 -7.83 15.86 -7.09
N PRO A 142 -8.08 17.15 -6.82
CA PRO A 142 -9.26 17.58 -6.07
C PRO A 142 -10.55 17.61 -6.90
N GLU A 143 -10.44 17.63 -8.23
CA GLU A 143 -11.57 17.84 -9.16
C GLU A 143 -12.18 16.54 -9.67
N TRP A 144 -11.36 15.52 -9.96
CA TRP A 144 -11.83 14.28 -10.56
C TRP A 144 -12.92 13.58 -9.73
N ARG A 145 -13.94 13.08 -10.42
CA ARG A 145 -15.06 12.30 -9.87
C ARG A 145 -15.31 11.07 -10.73
N TYR A 146 -15.75 9.99 -10.09
CA TYR A 146 -16.25 8.80 -10.76
C TYR A 146 -17.73 8.62 -10.46
N ARG A 147 -18.56 8.56 -11.49
CA ARG A 147 -19.97 8.16 -11.33
C ARG A 147 -20.05 6.66 -11.43
N ASP A 148 -20.35 6.01 -10.33
CA ASP A 148 -20.52 4.57 -10.25
C ASP A 148 -21.76 4.11 -11.03
N PRO A 149 -21.64 3.32 -12.10
CA PRO A 149 -22.79 2.82 -12.85
C PRO A 149 -23.69 1.89 -12.03
N ALA A 150 -23.17 1.23 -11.00
CA ALA A 150 -23.93 0.26 -10.20
C ALA A 150 -24.83 0.92 -9.14
N SER A 151 -24.40 2.03 -8.55
CA SER A 151 -25.14 2.73 -7.47
C SER A 151 -25.55 4.16 -7.81
N ASP A 152 -25.13 4.70 -8.95
CA ASP A 152 -25.20 6.12 -9.33
C ASP A 152 -24.50 7.09 -8.34
N ALA A 153 -23.73 6.56 -7.39
CA ALA A 153 -22.96 7.35 -6.45
C ALA A 153 -21.81 8.09 -7.15
N VAL A 154 -21.56 9.32 -6.71
CA VAL A 154 -20.37 10.09 -7.12
C VAL A 154 -19.25 9.83 -6.12
N LEU A 155 -18.24 9.09 -6.57
CA LEU A 155 -17.06 8.73 -5.80
C LEU A 155 -15.89 9.66 -6.17
N THR A 156 -14.96 9.86 -5.24
CA THR A 156 -13.81 10.76 -5.41
C THR A 156 -12.56 10.10 -4.86
N ARG A 157 -11.37 10.62 -5.20
CA ARG A 157 -10.09 10.16 -4.62
C ARG A 157 -9.93 8.63 -4.74
N SER A 158 -9.33 7.99 -3.75
CA SER A 158 -9.03 6.56 -3.75
C SER A 158 -10.28 5.68 -3.88
N GLU A 159 -11.41 6.09 -3.31
CA GLU A 159 -12.70 5.40 -3.43
C GLU A 159 -13.18 5.36 -4.89
N GLY A 160 -13.11 6.49 -5.60
CA GLY A 160 -13.43 6.52 -7.03
C GLY A 160 -12.44 5.77 -7.89
N LEU A 161 -11.13 5.88 -7.61
CA LEU A 161 -10.09 5.15 -8.35
C LEU A 161 -10.24 3.63 -8.16
N GLY A 162 -10.63 3.18 -6.97
CA GLY A 162 -10.96 1.80 -6.65
C GLY A 162 -12.08 1.28 -7.54
N ALA A 163 -13.25 1.95 -7.51
CA ALA A 163 -14.39 1.57 -8.35
C ALA A 163 -14.08 1.58 -9.86
N ALA A 164 -13.42 2.63 -10.36
CA ALA A 164 -13.07 2.75 -11.78
C ALA A 164 -12.12 1.62 -12.25
N SER A 165 -11.11 1.30 -11.44
CA SER A 165 -10.17 0.21 -11.75
C SER A 165 -10.82 -1.18 -11.63
N PHE A 166 -11.73 -1.38 -10.68
CA PHE A 166 -12.53 -2.59 -10.57
C PHE A 166 -13.38 -2.79 -11.83
N ASP A 167 -14.08 -1.75 -12.28
CA ASP A 167 -14.96 -1.82 -13.45
C ASP A 167 -14.17 -1.96 -14.75
N LEU A 168 -12.93 -1.45 -14.81
CA LEU A 168 -11.98 -1.72 -15.90
C LEU A 168 -11.54 -3.19 -15.92
N PHE A 169 -11.21 -3.75 -14.76
CA PHE A 169 -10.83 -5.16 -14.63
C PHE A 169 -11.98 -6.09 -15.00
N ALA A 170 -13.16 -5.90 -14.39
CA ALA A 170 -14.31 -6.79 -14.53
C ALA A 170 -14.81 -6.92 -15.98
N ARG A 171 -14.51 -5.95 -16.85
CA ARG A 171 -14.84 -6.00 -18.30
C ARG A 171 -13.71 -6.52 -19.18
N GLY A 172 -12.64 -7.08 -18.62
CA GLY A 172 -11.51 -7.62 -19.36
C GLY A 172 -10.46 -6.59 -19.77
N GLY A 173 -10.40 -5.44 -19.11
CA GLY A 173 -9.46 -4.35 -19.45
C GLY A 173 -7.99 -4.77 -19.46
N PHE A 174 -7.62 -5.73 -18.63
CA PHE A 174 -6.25 -6.26 -18.48
C PHE A 174 -6.06 -7.68 -19.03
N SER A 175 -7.10 -8.28 -19.62
CA SER A 175 -7.02 -9.64 -20.17
C SER A 175 -6.57 -9.63 -21.64
N ALA A 176 -5.67 -10.55 -21.98
CA ALA A 176 -5.32 -10.89 -23.36
C ALA A 176 -6.12 -12.11 -23.87
N ALA A 177 -6.86 -12.80 -23.00
CA ALA A 177 -7.57 -14.03 -23.31
C ALA A 177 -9.06 -13.77 -23.62
N PRO A 178 -9.53 -14.00 -24.87
CA PRO A 178 -10.95 -13.89 -25.18
C PRO A 178 -11.80 -14.85 -24.35
N GLY A 179 -12.87 -14.34 -23.73
CA GLY A 179 -13.78 -15.14 -22.90
C GLY A 179 -13.32 -15.35 -21.45
N ASP A 180 -12.15 -14.85 -21.07
CA ASP A 180 -11.63 -14.92 -19.70
C ASP A 180 -11.25 -13.50 -19.22
N PRO A 181 -12.24 -12.67 -18.84
CA PRO A 181 -12.01 -11.25 -18.54
C PRO A 181 -11.34 -11.00 -17.19
N LEU A 182 -11.33 -11.97 -16.28
CA LEU A 182 -10.94 -11.78 -14.88
C LEU A 182 -9.45 -12.08 -14.64
N ARG A 183 -8.59 -11.55 -15.49
CA ARG A 183 -7.14 -11.75 -15.41
C ARG A 183 -6.37 -10.51 -15.85
N ALA A 184 -5.12 -10.42 -15.41
CA ALA A 184 -4.19 -9.39 -15.83
C ALA A 184 -2.98 -10.05 -16.49
N ASP A 185 -2.95 -10.01 -17.82
CA ASP A 185 -1.90 -10.62 -18.64
C ASP A 185 -0.87 -9.56 -19.04
N ALA A 186 0.41 -9.95 -19.01
CA ALA A 186 1.50 -9.04 -19.35
C ALA A 186 1.33 -8.43 -20.74
N GLU A 187 0.94 -9.24 -21.73
CA GLU A 187 0.71 -8.81 -23.12
C GLU A 187 -0.29 -7.66 -23.21
N ARG A 188 -1.39 -7.73 -22.44
CA ARG A 188 -2.43 -6.70 -22.48
C ARG A 188 -1.98 -5.45 -21.75
N LEU A 189 -1.32 -5.61 -20.60
CA LEU A 189 -0.80 -4.49 -19.78
C LEU A 189 0.23 -3.66 -20.54
N GLN A 190 1.13 -4.28 -21.31
CA GLN A 190 2.10 -3.59 -22.18
C GLN A 190 1.45 -2.70 -23.25
N ARG A 191 0.18 -2.94 -23.59
CA ARG A 191 -0.58 -2.19 -24.59
C ARG A 191 -1.57 -1.20 -24.00
N ILE A 192 -1.56 -0.98 -22.68
CA ILE A 192 -2.41 0.04 -22.05
C ILE A 192 -1.85 1.44 -22.35
N ASP A 193 -2.72 2.33 -22.80
CA ASP A 193 -2.44 3.73 -23.05
C ASP A 193 -3.30 4.66 -22.16
N ALA A 194 -2.97 5.95 -22.20
CA ALA A 194 -3.67 6.97 -21.45
C ALA A 194 -5.17 7.02 -21.82
N ASP A 195 -5.51 6.84 -23.11
CA ASP A 195 -6.88 6.89 -23.60
C ASP A 195 -7.74 5.76 -23.05
N SER A 196 -7.20 4.53 -22.97
CA SER A 196 -7.88 3.39 -22.36
C SER A 196 -8.23 3.67 -20.89
N ILE A 197 -7.31 4.27 -20.14
CA ILE A 197 -7.54 4.65 -18.75
C ILE A 197 -8.51 5.83 -18.68
N ALA A 198 -8.37 6.84 -19.53
CA ALA A 198 -9.24 8.03 -19.56
C ALA A 198 -10.70 7.63 -19.75
N HIS A 199 -10.98 6.78 -20.74
CA HIS A 199 -12.32 6.28 -20.99
C HIS A 199 -12.86 5.51 -19.78
N ALA A 200 -12.05 4.62 -19.22
CA ALA A 200 -12.40 3.81 -18.07
C ALA A 200 -12.70 4.63 -16.81
N PHE A 201 -11.96 5.72 -16.62
CA PHE A 201 -11.99 6.59 -15.44
C PHE A 201 -12.84 7.83 -15.69
N GLN A 202 -13.62 7.87 -16.78
CA GLN A 202 -14.54 8.97 -17.12
C GLN A 202 -13.84 10.34 -17.20
N VAL A 203 -12.59 10.35 -17.65
CA VAL A 203 -11.78 11.56 -17.77
C VAL A 203 -12.30 12.40 -18.94
N ALA A 204 -12.53 13.68 -18.67
CA ALA A 204 -12.96 14.66 -19.65
C ALA A 204 -12.39 16.03 -19.29
N GLN A 205 -12.51 17.03 -20.17
CA GLN A 205 -12.05 18.40 -19.90
C GLN A 205 -12.64 18.99 -18.61
N HIS A 206 -13.89 18.66 -18.28
CA HIS A 206 -14.59 19.10 -17.07
C HIS A 206 -14.47 18.10 -15.90
N ASN A 207 -13.73 17.00 -16.09
CA ASN A 207 -13.47 15.98 -15.08
C ASN A 207 -12.02 15.47 -15.21
N PRO A 208 -11.01 16.34 -15.00
CA PRO A 208 -9.61 16.01 -15.27
C PRO A 208 -9.05 15.07 -14.20
N LEU A 209 -8.32 14.04 -14.63
CA LEU A 209 -7.55 13.17 -13.74
C LEU A 209 -6.06 13.48 -13.87
N VAL A 210 -5.40 13.77 -12.74
CA VAL A 210 -3.96 14.04 -12.70
C VAL A 210 -3.16 12.74 -12.94
N GLY A 211 -2.05 12.85 -13.67
CA GLY A 211 -1.07 11.75 -13.79
C GLY A 211 -1.48 10.59 -14.70
N LEU A 212 -2.39 10.82 -15.66
CA LEU A 212 -2.91 9.79 -16.56
C LEU A 212 -1.81 9.05 -17.34
N GLU A 213 -0.86 9.78 -17.93
CA GLU A 213 0.28 9.19 -18.64
C GLU A 213 1.19 8.37 -17.72
N GLY A 214 1.42 8.85 -16.50
CA GLY A 214 2.17 8.12 -15.48
C GLY A 214 1.52 6.78 -15.14
N ARG A 215 0.19 6.75 -15.02
CA ARG A 215 -0.58 5.51 -14.77
C ARG A 215 -0.46 4.50 -15.91
N ALA A 216 -0.64 4.96 -17.14
CA ALA A 216 -0.47 4.10 -18.31
C ALA A 216 0.96 3.56 -18.39
N GLY A 217 1.96 4.42 -18.13
CA GLY A 217 3.37 4.04 -18.06
C GLY A 217 3.65 2.98 -16.99
N LEU A 218 3.06 3.09 -15.79
CA LEU A 218 3.21 2.10 -14.72
C LEU A 218 2.64 0.74 -15.11
N LEU A 219 1.44 0.70 -15.74
CA LEU A 219 0.85 -0.56 -16.18
C LEU A 219 1.65 -1.20 -17.32
N ARG A 220 2.18 -0.42 -18.26
CA ARG A 220 3.06 -0.97 -19.32
C ARG A 220 4.32 -1.59 -18.73
N ARG A 221 4.99 -0.88 -17.83
CA ARG A 221 6.17 -1.39 -17.10
C ARG A 221 5.84 -2.63 -16.29
N LEU A 222 4.66 -2.69 -15.66
CA LEU A 222 4.23 -3.91 -14.96
C LEU A 222 4.21 -5.10 -15.93
N GLY A 223 3.62 -4.95 -17.11
CA GLY A 223 3.63 -6.01 -18.13
C GLY A 223 5.04 -6.40 -18.59
N GLU A 224 5.95 -5.44 -18.76
CA GLU A 224 7.37 -5.73 -19.08
C GLU A 224 8.08 -6.52 -17.96
N VAL A 225 7.88 -6.09 -16.71
CA VAL A 225 8.45 -6.75 -15.52
C VAL A 225 7.91 -8.17 -15.35
N MET A 226 6.62 -8.37 -15.64
CA MET A 226 6.00 -9.69 -15.59
C MET A 226 6.63 -10.67 -16.58
N GLU A 227 6.81 -10.28 -17.84
CA GLU A 227 7.45 -11.14 -18.85
C GLU A 227 8.90 -11.45 -18.53
N ALA A 228 9.60 -10.48 -17.95
CA ALA A 228 10.99 -10.64 -17.54
C ALA A 228 11.17 -11.40 -16.21
N THR A 229 10.08 -11.69 -15.49
CA THR A 229 10.11 -12.38 -14.19
C THR A 229 9.23 -13.65 -14.19
N PRO A 230 9.49 -14.63 -15.07
CA PRO A 230 8.69 -15.87 -15.14
C PRO A 230 8.71 -16.70 -13.86
N ALA A 231 9.68 -16.49 -12.96
CA ALA A 231 9.71 -17.14 -11.65
C ALA A 231 8.47 -16.80 -10.79
N LEU A 232 7.93 -15.58 -10.93
CA LEU A 232 6.73 -15.15 -10.22
C LEU A 232 5.47 -15.27 -11.07
N PHE A 233 5.57 -14.91 -12.36
CA PHE A 233 4.38 -14.70 -13.19
C PHE A 233 4.14 -15.79 -14.23
N GLY A 234 5.04 -16.78 -14.34
CA GLY A 234 4.91 -17.91 -15.27
C GLY A 234 5.09 -17.54 -16.75
N ARG A 235 4.81 -18.52 -17.62
CA ARG A 235 4.78 -18.37 -19.09
C ARG A 235 3.55 -19.09 -19.65
N PRO A 236 2.59 -18.40 -20.30
CA PRO A 236 2.51 -16.95 -20.47
C PRO A 236 2.38 -16.21 -19.13
N ALA A 237 2.82 -14.94 -19.09
CA ALA A 237 2.89 -14.18 -17.84
C ALA A 237 1.52 -13.61 -17.43
N ARG A 238 1.02 -14.02 -16.26
CA ARG A 238 -0.23 -13.56 -15.61
C ARG A 238 0.09 -13.11 -14.19
N LEU A 239 -0.48 -11.98 -13.73
CA LEU A 239 -0.23 -11.50 -12.36
C LEU A 239 -0.67 -12.50 -11.30
N GLY A 240 -1.85 -13.11 -11.50
CA GLY A 240 -2.40 -14.12 -10.61
C GLY A 240 -1.48 -15.32 -10.33
N ASN A 241 -0.53 -15.64 -11.22
CA ASN A 241 0.43 -16.72 -10.99
C ASN A 241 1.36 -16.46 -9.79
N LEU A 242 1.46 -15.21 -9.31
CA LEU A 242 2.13 -14.89 -8.05
C LEU A 242 1.55 -15.71 -6.89
N TYR A 243 0.24 -16.01 -6.88
CA TYR A 243 -0.36 -16.88 -5.88
C TYR A 243 0.33 -18.25 -5.82
N ASP A 244 0.62 -18.84 -6.97
CA ASP A 244 1.22 -20.17 -7.05
C ASP A 244 2.64 -20.17 -6.49
N TYR A 245 3.40 -19.10 -6.76
CA TYR A 245 4.71 -18.89 -6.13
C TYR A 245 4.58 -18.77 -4.60
N LEU A 246 3.67 -17.93 -4.10
CA LEU A 246 3.47 -17.73 -2.66
C LEU A 246 3.03 -19.03 -1.97
N LYS A 247 2.08 -19.76 -2.57
CA LYS A 247 1.60 -21.06 -2.06
C LYS A 247 2.73 -22.09 -1.99
N ALA A 248 3.61 -22.15 -2.98
CA ALA A 248 4.74 -23.08 -2.98
C ALA A 248 5.77 -22.80 -1.87
N HIS A 249 5.83 -21.56 -1.37
CA HIS A 249 6.73 -21.16 -0.27
C HIS A 249 6.02 -21.14 1.10
N ALA A 250 4.73 -21.50 1.15
CA ALA A 250 4.01 -21.61 2.41
C ALA A 250 4.36 -22.93 3.12
N VAL A 251 4.72 -22.87 4.40
CA VAL A 251 5.03 -24.05 5.21
C VAL A 251 3.82 -24.40 6.07
N GLY A 252 3.24 -25.58 5.85
CA GLY A 252 2.02 -26.00 6.58
C GLY A 252 0.82 -25.07 6.34
N GLY A 253 0.76 -24.41 5.18
CA GLY A 253 -0.27 -23.41 4.85
C GLY A 253 -0.03 -22.03 5.47
N GLN A 254 1.11 -21.80 6.11
CA GLN A 254 1.50 -20.50 6.68
C GLN A 254 2.50 -19.78 5.77
N LEU A 255 2.28 -18.48 5.58
CA LEU A 255 3.14 -17.59 4.79
C LEU A 255 3.59 -16.42 5.66
N ASP A 256 4.89 -16.19 5.76
CA ASP A 256 5.42 -15.05 6.51
C ASP A 256 5.16 -13.72 5.77
N ALA A 257 4.67 -12.70 6.49
CA ALA A 257 4.39 -11.38 5.93
C ALA A 257 5.64 -10.65 5.43
N GLY A 258 6.79 -10.87 6.10
CA GLY A 258 8.09 -10.34 5.69
C GLY A 258 8.57 -10.95 4.38
N PHE A 259 8.39 -12.26 4.20
CA PHE A 259 8.62 -12.95 2.93
C PHE A 259 7.73 -12.37 1.83
N LEU A 260 6.42 -12.27 2.05
CA LEU A 260 5.48 -11.68 1.09
C LEU A 260 5.90 -10.27 0.66
N LEU A 261 6.20 -9.39 1.61
CA LEU A 261 6.67 -8.04 1.32
C LEU A 261 7.97 -8.05 0.51
N ARG A 262 8.97 -8.84 0.92
CA ARG A 262 10.26 -8.95 0.21
C ARG A 262 10.04 -9.44 -1.23
N THR A 263 9.21 -10.46 -1.44
CA THR A 263 8.86 -10.97 -2.78
C THR A 263 8.30 -9.86 -3.66
N LEU A 264 7.36 -9.06 -3.14
CA LEU A 264 6.79 -7.94 -3.88
C LEU A 264 7.81 -6.82 -4.14
N LEU A 265 8.68 -6.51 -3.17
CA LEU A 265 9.71 -5.48 -3.30
C LEU A 265 10.72 -5.82 -4.39
N VAL A 266 11.15 -7.08 -4.45
CA VAL A 266 12.09 -7.56 -5.47
C VAL A 266 11.37 -7.71 -6.82
N GLY A 267 10.20 -8.34 -6.83
CA GLY A 267 9.47 -8.68 -8.06
C GLY A 267 8.89 -7.47 -8.78
N LEU A 268 8.44 -6.45 -8.04
CA LEU A 268 7.82 -5.24 -8.60
C LEU A 268 8.73 -4.00 -8.52
N GLY A 269 9.92 -4.11 -7.92
CA GLY A 269 10.86 -3.00 -7.77
C GLY A 269 11.16 -2.22 -9.06
N PRO A 270 11.35 -2.89 -10.22
CA PRO A 270 11.61 -2.22 -11.51
C PRO A 270 10.40 -1.50 -12.13
N VAL A 271 9.17 -1.67 -11.60
CA VAL A 271 7.98 -0.96 -12.08
C VAL A 271 8.13 0.56 -11.86
N TRP A 272 8.83 0.96 -10.80
CA TRP A 272 8.94 2.34 -10.34
C TRP A 272 10.06 3.12 -11.06
N PRO A 273 9.75 4.18 -11.82
CA PRO A 273 10.78 5.00 -12.47
C PRO A 273 11.58 5.86 -11.47
N GLY A 274 12.83 6.19 -11.81
CA GLY A 274 13.58 7.26 -11.13
C GLY A 274 13.89 7.02 -9.65
N ARG A 275 14.00 5.75 -9.23
CA ARG A 275 14.31 5.39 -7.83
C ARG A 275 15.81 5.26 -7.60
N ILE A 276 16.21 5.35 -6.33
CA ILE A 276 17.59 5.06 -5.93
C ILE A 276 17.91 3.62 -6.30
N VAL A 277 19.01 3.42 -7.03
CA VAL A 277 19.52 2.10 -7.44
C VAL A 277 20.82 1.82 -6.72
N VAL A 278 20.92 0.62 -6.14
CA VAL A 278 22.17 0.11 -5.56
C VAL A 278 22.57 -1.11 -6.37
N GLU A 279 23.72 -1.03 -7.05
CA GLU A 279 24.31 -2.14 -7.82
C GLU A 279 23.32 -2.79 -8.82
N GLY A 280 22.48 -1.97 -9.46
CA GLY A 280 21.48 -2.43 -10.44
C GLY A 280 20.12 -2.81 -9.83
N VAL A 281 19.98 -2.86 -8.51
CA VAL A 281 18.71 -3.13 -7.82
C VAL A 281 18.02 -1.82 -7.43
N SER A 282 16.80 -1.61 -7.92
CA SER A 282 15.94 -0.49 -7.51
C SER A 282 15.50 -0.67 -6.05
N LEU A 283 15.69 0.37 -5.24
CA LEU A 283 15.21 0.41 -3.86
C LEU A 283 13.77 0.91 -3.73
N GLY A 284 13.06 1.16 -4.82
CA GLY A 284 11.67 1.62 -4.76
C GLY A 284 11.53 2.93 -3.97
N ASP A 285 10.60 2.96 -3.01
CA ASP A 285 10.33 4.09 -2.13
C ASP A 285 11.36 4.15 -0.99
N CYS A 286 12.55 4.64 -1.32
CA CYS A 286 13.69 4.81 -0.42
C CYS A 286 14.42 6.13 -0.74
N TRP A 287 14.73 6.93 0.29
CA TRP A 287 15.19 8.31 0.14
C TRP A 287 16.40 8.63 1.01
N ARG A 288 17.07 9.75 0.74
CA ARG A 288 18.26 10.15 1.49
C ARG A 288 17.88 10.91 2.76
N HIS A 289 18.53 10.57 3.87
CA HIS A 289 18.44 11.36 5.10
C HIS A 289 19.74 11.25 5.91
N PRO A 290 20.35 12.37 6.35
CA PRO A 290 21.67 12.35 7.00
C PRO A 290 21.68 11.62 8.35
N ALA A 291 20.55 11.60 9.07
CA ALA A 291 20.45 10.91 10.35
C ALA A 291 20.19 9.39 10.23
N ALA A 292 19.98 8.88 9.01
CA ALA A 292 19.66 7.48 8.81
C ALA A 292 20.92 6.60 8.68
N PRO A 293 20.88 5.34 9.13
CA PRO A 293 21.96 4.38 8.88
C PRO A 293 22.27 4.28 7.39
N GLY A 294 23.53 4.48 7.00
CA GLY A 294 23.94 4.49 5.59
C GLY A 294 23.36 5.63 4.76
N GLY A 295 22.73 6.63 5.39
CA GLY A 295 22.19 7.82 4.72
C GLY A 295 20.92 7.58 3.91
N LEU A 296 20.26 6.43 4.06
CA LEU A 296 19.05 6.05 3.32
C LEU A 296 17.91 5.69 4.27
N VAL A 297 16.67 5.95 3.89
CA VAL A 297 15.46 5.58 4.63
C VAL A 297 14.49 4.89 3.67
N PRO A 298 14.33 3.56 3.74
CA PRO A 298 13.26 2.87 3.03
C PRO A 298 11.92 3.12 3.71
N PHE A 299 10.87 3.32 2.93
CA PHE A 299 9.48 3.35 3.40
C PHE A 299 8.64 2.27 2.75
N HIS A 300 8.88 2.00 1.46
CA HIS A 300 8.17 0.97 0.69
C HIS A 300 6.65 1.06 0.79
N LYS A 301 6.11 2.28 1.00
CA LYS A 301 4.76 2.48 1.52
C LYS A 301 3.70 1.79 0.66
N LEU A 302 3.79 1.95 -0.66
CA LEU A 302 2.78 1.35 -1.54
C LEU A 302 2.89 -0.17 -1.58
N THR A 303 4.11 -0.71 -1.61
CA THR A 303 4.33 -2.16 -1.59
C THR A 303 3.86 -2.76 -0.27
N GLN A 304 4.02 -2.06 0.86
CA GLN A 304 3.44 -2.48 2.14
C GLN A 304 1.91 -2.46 2.12
N TRP A 305 1.30 -1.43 1.54
CA TRP A 305 -0.16 -1.41 1.36
C TRP A 305 -0.66 -2.51 0.42
N LEU A 306 0.12 -2.83 -0.62
CA LEU A 306 -0.14 -3.95 -1.49
C LEU A 306 -0.07 -5.28 -0.72
N THR A 307 0.94 -5.48 0.14
CA THR A 307 1.02 -6.62 1.04
C THR A 307 -0.25 -6.77 1.88
N TYR A 308 -0.73 -5.69 2.52
CA TYR A 308 -2.00 -5.70 3.24
C TYR A 308 -3.20 -6.04 2.34
N SER A 309 -3.15 -5.62 1.08
CA SER A 309 -4.21 -5.89 0.11
C SER A 309 -4.21 -7.30 -0.47
N LEU A 310 -3.15 -8.08 -0.26
CA LEU A 310 -3.10 -9.48 -0.64
C LEU A 310 -3.51 -10.44 0.50
N LEU A 311 -3.68 -9.94 1.73
CA LEU A 311 -4.07 -10.79 2.87
C LEU A 311 -5.41 -11.49 2.63
N GLU A 312 -6.46 -10.75 2.27
CA GLU A 312 -7.81 -11.30 2.10
C GLU A 312 -7.88 -12.38 0.99
N PRO A 313 -7.28 -12.19 -0.22
CA PRO A 313 -7.18 -13.25 -1.23
C PRO A 313 -6.43 -14.49 -0.77
N LEU A 314 -5.33 -14.33 -0.02
CA LEU A 314 -4.53 -15.45 0.45
C LEU A 314 -5.28 -16.24 1.53
N GLU A 315 -5.95 -15.54 2.45
CA GLU A 315 -6.81 -16.11 3.48
C GLU A 315 -8.00 -16.86 2.88
N ASP A 316 -8.68 -16.29 1.87
CA ASP A 316 -9.76 -16.97 1.14
C ASP A 316 -9.28 -18.26 0.47
N ALA A 317 -8.04 -18.29 -0.03
CA ALA A 317 -7.41 -19.48 -0.60
C ALA A 317 -7.04 -20.55 0.44
N GLY A 318 -7.15 -20.24 1.74
CA GLY A 318 -6.79 -21.11 2.84
C GLY A 318 -5.33 -20.98 3.31
N LEU A 319 -4.61 -19.93 2.92
CA LEU A 319 -3.30 -19.60 3.50
C LEU A 319 -3.46 -18.72 4.73
N SER A 320 -2.65 -18.94 5.76
CA SER A 320 -2.57 -18.06 6.92
C SER A 320 -1.33 -17.19 6.84
N VAL A 321 -1.49 -15.87 6.82
CA VAL A 321 -0.35 -14.94 6.81
C VAL A 321 0.07 -14.64 8.25
N THR A 322 1.31 -15.00 8.61
CA THR A 322 1.87 -14.82 9.95
C THR A 322 2.83 -13.64 9.99
N GLY A 323 3.20 -13.17 11.19
CA GLY A 323 4.19 -12.11 11.36
C GLY A 323 3.74 -10.72 10.88
N LEU A 324 2.43 -10.45 10.85
CA LEU A 324 1.87 -9.19 10.36
C LEU A 324 2.43 -7.95 11.06
N ASP A 325 2.81 -8.05 12.33
CA ASP A 325 3.38 -6.93 13.10
C ASP A 325 4.79 -6.54 12.65
N ALA A 326 5.47 -7.37 11.85
CA ALA A 326 6.70 -6.97 11.19
C ALA A 326 6.48 -5.82 10.19
N LEU A 327 5.31 -5.79 9.52
CA LEU A 327 4.91 -4.73 8.59
C LEU A 327 4.66 -3.42 9.33
N THR A 328 4.80 -2.28 8.64
CA THR A 328 4.83 -0.96 9.28
C THR A 328 3.61 -0.11 8.96
N GLY A 329 3.46 0.97 9.73
CA GLY A 329 2.52 2.03 9.42
C GLY A 329 2.82 2.66 8.06
N LEU A 330 1.80 3.21 7.40
CA LEU A 330 1.94 3.82 6.08
C LEU A 330 2.11 5.34 6.21
N PRO A 331 3.28 5.91 5.86
CA PRO A 331 3.54 7.33 6.01
C PRO A 331 2.97 8.15 4.83
N GLU A 332 1.63 8.18 4.75
CA GLU A 332 0.88 9.03 3.83
C GLU A 332 0.20 10.21 4.55
N TYR A 333 -0.37 11.12 3.78
CA TYR A 333 -0.83 12.42 4.26
C TYR A 333 -1.94 12.35 5.32
N ARG A 334 -2.79 11.31 5.36
CA ARG A 334 -3.83 11.18 6.40
C ARG A 334 -3.24 10.74 7.73
N ASN A 335 -2.38 9.72 7.72
CA ASN A 335 -1.68 9.23 8.89
C ASN A 335 -0.71 10.27 9.44
N GLY A 336 0.21 10.77 8.62
CA GLY A 336 1.16 11.79 9.09
C GLY A 336 0.47 13.14 9.36
N GLY A 337 -0.63 13.44 8.68
CA GLY A 337 -1.46 14.61 8.97
C GLY A 337 -2.20 14.52 10.30
N LEU A 338 -2.66 13.32 10.70
CA LEU A 338 -3.20 13.08 12.03
C LEU A 338 -2.17 13.41 13.12
N LEU A 339 -0.94 12.90 12.97
CA LEU A 339 0.12 13.12 13.94
C LEU A 339 0.56 14.59 13.99
N TYR A 340 0.57 15.26 12.84
CA TYR A 340 0.80 16.70 12.72
C TYR A 340 -0.29 17.52 13.43
N ASP A 341 -1.57 17.26 13.17
CA ASP A 341 -2.70 18.05 13.71
C ASP A 341 -2.88 17.91 15.24
N PHE A 342 -2.30 16.85 15.81
CA PHE A 342 -2.23 16.61 17.25
C PHE A 342 -0.88 17.02 17.87
N GLU A 343 0.03 17.54 17.05
CA GLU A 343 1.34 18.08 17.46
C GLU A 343 2.26 17.01 18.05
N LEU A 344 2.15 15.74 17.63
CA LEU A 344 3.14 14.69 17.96
C LEU A 344 4.50 15.03 17.35
N MET A 345 4.48 15.58 16.14
CA MET A 345 5.62 16.18 15.45
C MET A 345 5.26 17.60 15.03
N VAL A 346 6.13 18.55 15.33
CA VAL A 346 5.90 19.99 15.05
C VAL A 346 7.06 20.53 14.22
N PRO A 347 6.81 21.11 13.03
CA PRO A 347 7.85 21.76 12.26
C PRO A 347 8.47 22.93 13.04
N ARG A 348 9.78 23.10 12.95
CA ARG A 348 10.49 24.25 13.51
C ARG A 348 10.34 25.49 12.64
N ASP A 349 10.21 25.31 11.33
CA ASP A 349 9.92 26.40 10.40
C ASP A 349 8.42 26.72 10.41
N PRO A 350 8.00 27.93 10.84
CA PRO A 350 6.61 28.34 10.79
C PRO A 350 6.05 28.44 9.36
N GLY A 351 6.93 28.56 8.35
CA GLY A 351 6.58 28.59 6.93
C GLY A 351 6.34 27.21 6.31
N PHE A 352 6.60 26.11 7.02
CA PHE A 352 6.52 24.75 6.46
C PHE A 352 5.19 24.45 5.76
N ALA A 353 4.05 24.84 6.36
CA ALA A 353 2.74 24.54 5.77
C ALA A 353 2.33 25.50 4.64
N ALA A 354 3.10 26.55 4.38
CA ALA A 354 2.78 27.56 3.37
C ALA A 354 3.20 27.15 1.95
N GLU A 355 4.23 26.31 1.83
CA GLU A 355 4.83 25.95 0.54
C GLU A 355 4.60 24.46 0.22
N PRO A 356 4.52 24.09 -1.07
CA PRO A 356 4.51 22.70 -1.49
C PRO A 356 5.92 22.09 -1.40
N HIS A 357 6.02 20.87 -0.88
CA HIS A 357 7.28 20.16 -0.74
C HIS A 357 7.42 18.99 -1.72
N ALA A 358 8.61 18.77 -2.28
CA ALA A 358 8.89 17.55 -3.02
C ALA A 358 9.09 16.34 -2.07
N VAL A 359 8.75 15.15 -2.56
CA VAL A 359 8.78 13.90 -1.79
C VAL A 359 10.19 13.49 -1.32
N ASP A 360 11.22 13.95 -2.02
CA ASP A 360 12.63 13.64 -1.77
C ASP A 360 13.32 14.69 -0.89
N GLU A 361 12.61 15.77 -0.51
CA GLU A 361 13.14 16.76 0.42
C GLU A 361 13.39 16.13 1.79
N PRO A 362 14.55 16.41 2.42
CA PRO A 362 14.85 15.86 3.74
C PRO A 362 13.79 16.13 4.81
N VAL A 363 13.06 17.25 4.73
CA VAL A 363 11.95 17.55 5.65
C VAL A 363 10.77 16.60 5.49
N ILE A 364 10.45 16.20 4.26
CA ILE A 364 9.39 15.22 3.99
C ILE A 364 9.85 13.81 4.35
N VAL A 365 11.10 13.46 4.06
CA VAL A 365 11.68 12.17 4.49
C VAL A 365 11.67 12.06 6.02
N GLU A 366 12.04 13.12 6.74
CA GLU A 366 11.99 13.16 8.20
C GLU A 366 10.55 13.04 8.72
N TRP A 367 9.60 13.79 8.18
CA TRP A 367 8.17 13.68 8.53
C TRP A 367 7.62 12.27 8.29
N ARG A 368 7.98 11.62 7.18
CA ARG A 368 7.57 10.24 6.89
C ARG A 368 8.17 9.25 7.89
N ALA A 369 9.44 9.42 8.27
CA ALA A 369 10.08 8.58 9.28
C ALA A 369 9.42 8.72 10.66
N LEU A 370 9.17 9.96 11.09
CA LEU A 370 8.42 10.24 12.32
C LEU A 370 7.00 9.66 12.26
N THR A 371 6.39 9.64 11.07
CA THR A 371 5.06 9.06 10.89
C THR A 371 5.08 7.55 11.09
N VAL A 372 6.05 6.83 10.52
CA VAL A 372 6.19 5.38 10.74
C VAL A 372 6.32 5.07 12.23
N SER A 373 7.26 5.70 12.93
CA SER A 373 7.49 5.46 14.35
C SER A 373 6.30 5.91 15.22
N GLY A 374 5.66 7.03 14.86
CA GLY A 374 4.48 7.53 15.57
C GLY A 374 3.27 6.59 15.46
N LEU A 375 3.09 5.92 14.31
CA LEU A 375 1.98 4.98 14.13
C LEU A 375 2.12 3.73 15.01
N ASP A 376 3.33 3.26 15.29
CA ASP A 376 3.55 2.17 16.25
C ASP A 376 3.12 2.59 17.67
N LEU A 377 3.54 3.77 18.12
CA LEU A 377 3.14 4.32 19.42
C LEU A 377 1.61 4.47 19.53
N VAL A 378 0.97 4.96 18.46
CA VAL A 378 -0.48 5.10 18.40
C VAL A 378 -1.16 3.73 18.45
N ALA A 379 -0.65 2.73 17.72
CA ALA A 379 -1.23 1.39 17.71
C ALA A 379 -1.23 0.76 19.11
N ASP A 380 -0.11 0.85 19.83
CA ASP A 380 -0.02 0.33 21.19
C ASP A 380 -1.00 1.01 22.14
N CYS A 381 -1.08 2.35 22.09
CA CYS A 381 -2.01 3.10 22.93
C CYS A 381 -3.48 2.86 22.54
N VAL A 382 -3.79 2.67 21.25
CA VAL A 382 -5.15 2.36 20.78
C VAL A 382 -5.58 0.97 21.26
N ARG A 383 -4.70 -0.03 21.18
CA ARG A 383 -4.95 -1.38 21.69
C ARG A 383 -5.24 -1.35 23.20
N GLN A 384 -4.45 -0.61 23.97
CA GLN A 384 -4.69 -0.39 25.39
C GLN A 384 -6.05 0.29 25.64
N ALA A 385 -6.38 1.35 24.90
CA ALA A 385 -7.63 2.07 25.03
C ALA A 385 -8.86 1.23 24.64
N LEU A 386 -8.71 0.25 23.74
CA LEU A 386 -9.75 -0.68 23.30
C LEU A 386 -9.80 -1.98 24.13
N GLY A 387 -8.77 -2.27 24.93
CA GLY A 387 -8.65 -3.53 25.67
C GLY A 387 -8.38 -4.73 24.77
N LEU A 388 -7.61 -4.55 23.70
CA LEU A 388 -7.28 -5.59 22.71
C LEU A 388 -5.79 -5.91 22.72
N GLU A 389 -5.44 -7.16 22.39
CA GLU A 389 -4.07 -7.59 22.18
C GLU A 389 -3.62 -7.40 20.72
N GLU A 390 -2.30 -7.39 20.50
CA GLU A 390 -1.69 -7.22 19.17
C GLU A 390 -2.18 -8.27 18.17
N ALA A 391 -2.23 -9.54 18.56
CA ALA A 391 -2.70 -10.64 17.71
C ALA A 391 -4.18 -10.49 17.29
N GLN A 392 -5.00 -9.81 18.10
CA GLN A 392 -6.42 -9.57 17.81
C GLN A 392 -6.61 -8.32 16.94
N PHE A 393 -5.73 -7.34 17.09
CA PHE A 393 -5.84 -6.04 16.45
C PHE A 393 -4.48 -5.59 15.88
N PRO A 394 -4.00 -6.26 14.82
CA PRO A 394 -2.72 -5.93 14.18
C PRO A 394 -2.75 -4.50 13.61
N LEU A 395 -1.56 -3.95 13.36
CA LEU A 395 -1.41 -2.58 12.86
C LEU A 395 -2.29 -2.28 11.63
N ALA A 396 -2.43 -3.24 10.71
CA ALA A 396 -3.30 -3.12 9.54
C ALA A 396 -4.76 -2.77 9.88
N ARG A 397 -5.31 -3.24 11.01
CA ARG A 397 -6.67 -2.91 11.48
C ARG A 397 -6.71 -1.55 12.18
N VAL A 398 -5.66 -1.18 12.91
CA VAL A 398 -5.49 0.17 13.48
C VAL A 398 -5.47 1.23 12.38
N LEU A 399 -4.85 0.95 11.23
CA LEU A 399 -4.78 1.87 10.11
C LEU A 399 -6.16 2.14 9.49
N GLU A 400 -6.93 1.08 9.18
CA GLU A 400 -8.20 1.18 8.43
C GLU A 400 -9.29 1.93 9.19
N GLY A 401 -9.74 1.35 10.31
CA GLY A 401 -10.80 1.92 11.12
C GLY A 401 -10.31 3.04 12.03
N GLY A 402 -9.00 3.15 12.22
CA GLY A 402 -8.38 4.09 13.15
C GLY A 402 -7.72 5.27 12.47
N THR A 403 -6.41 5.21 12.26
CA THR A 403 -5.59 6.42 11.96
C THR A 403 -5.95 7.08 10.64
N TRP A 404 -6.28 6.30 9.61
CA TRP A 404 -6.65 6.85 8.30
C TRP A 404 -8.00 7.57 8.33
N ALA A 405 -9.00 6.97 8.98
CA ALA A 405 -10.33 7.56 9.17
C ALA A 405 -10.27 8.75 10.14
N ALA A 406 -9.51 8.64 11.23
CA ALA A 406 -9.29 9.70 12.20
C ALA A 406 -8.57 10.89 11.56
N GLY A 407 -7.54 10.65 10.75
CA GLY A 407 -6.82 11.67 9.97
C GLY A 407 -7.76 12.48 9.07
N ARG A 408 -8.64 11.80 8.35
CA ARG A 408 -9.69 12.46 7.55
C ARG A 408 -10.64 13.31 8.41
N ARG A 409 -11.07 12.76 9.55
CA ARG A 409 -12.00 13.42 10.48
C ARG A 409 -11.39 14.66 11.11
N ILE A 410 -10.12 14.62 11.53
CA ILE A 410 -9.45 15.80 12.11
C ILE A 410 -9.14 16.84 11.04
N ALA A 411 -8.71 16.44 9.84
CA ALA A 411 -8.48 17.37 8.75
C ALA A 411 -9.74 18.17 8.40
N ALA A 412 -10.90 17.52 8.35
CA ALA A 412 -12.18 18.18 8.10
C ALA A 412 -12.60 19.17 9.22
N LYS A 413 -12.15 18.94 10.46
CA LYS A 413 -12.38 19.86 11.59
C LYS A 413 -11.44 21.06 11.56
N ARG A 414 -10.19 20.86 11.11
CA ARG A 414 -9.14 21.88 11.12
C ARG A 414 -9.18 22.78 9.89
N ARG A 415 -9.60 22.25 8.74
CA ARG A 415 -9.52 22.93 7.43
C ARG A 415 -10.79 22.69 6.60
N PRO A 416 -11.35 23.73 5.96
CA PRO A 416 -12.45 23.59 5.01
C PRO A 416 -12.14 22.53 3.94
N GLY A 417 -13.11 21.66 3.64
CA GLY A 417 -12.94 20.58 2.65
C GLY A 417 -12.04 19.42 3.10
N GLY A 418 -11.47 19.48 4.31
CA GLY A 418 -10.63 18.41 4.87
C GLY A 418 -9.33 18.17 4.12
N ALA A 419 -8.67 19.25 3.68
CA ALA A 419 -7.38 19.19 3.03
C ALA A 419 -6.26 18.74 3.99
N PRO A 420 -5.18 18.11 3.50
CA PRO A 420 -3.99 17.81 4.31
C PRO A 420 -3.39 19.10 4.92
N PRO A 421 -2.62 19.00 6.00
CA PRO A 421 -2.06 20.17 6.68
C PRO A 421 -1.04 20.95 5.85
N PHE A 422 -0.40 20.31 4.88
CA PHE A 422 0.54 20.92 3.93
C PHE A 422 0.50 20.16 2.60
N ALA A 423 1.07 20.75 1.54
CA ALA A 423 1.07 20.17 0.20
C ALA A 423 2.36 19.40 -0.08
N ILE A 424 2.23 18.24 -0.72
CA ILE A 424 3.36 17.48 -1.27
C ILE A 424 3.18 17.41 -2.78
N THR A 425 4.20 17.82 -3.51
CA THR A 425 4.27 17.69 -4.97
C THR A 425 4.49 16.23 -5.31
N SER A 426 3.50 15.61 -5.97
CA SER A 426 3.59 14.24 -6.47
C SER A 426 3.39 14.23 -7.98
N ASP A 427 4.20 13.43 -8.67
CA ASP A 427 4.07 13.12 -10.09
C ASP A 427 3.10 11.96 -10.35
N GLY A 428 2.41 11.48 -9.30
CA GLY A 428 1.57 10.28 -9.38
C GLY A 428 2.36 8.98 -9.41
N THR A 429 3.61 8.96 -8.93
CA THR A 429 4.37 7.72 -8.72
C THR A 429 4.77 7.50 -7.26
N VAL A 430 4.60 8.50 -6.40
CA VAL A 430 4.82 8.44 -4.94
C VAL A 430 3.50 8.82 -4.24
N PHE A 431 3.00 7.93 -3.38
CA PHE A 431 1.59 7.85 -2.95
C PHE A 431 1.33 8.27 -1.51
#